data_AF-A0A0J0XSC9-F1
#
_entry.id   AF-A0A0J0XSC9-F1
#
_cell.length_a   1.000
_cell.length_b   1.000
_cell.length_c   1.000
_cell.angle_alpha   90.00
_cell.angle_beta   90.00
_cell.angle_gamma   90.00
#
_symmetry.space_group_name_H-M   'P 1'
#
loop_
_entity.id
_entity.type
_entity.pdbx_description
1 polymer ?
#
loop_
_entity_poly.entity_id
_entity_poly.type
_entity_poly.pdbx_seq_one_letter_code
_entity_poly.pdbx_strand_id
1 'polypeptide(L)'
;MPPRDAWSDSHDEILLRAVISLILANRRNLYATPGLEGVGDHGGERINKKIQGFARRMAGEKAGMVGEELGKMVRKRKEDVKEETGEVEGGTAKVKQERNKKRKL
;
A
#
# COMPACT_ATOMS: atom_id res chain seq x y z
N MET A 1 12.40 -9.76 -37.62
CA MET A 1 12.00 -9.63 -36.20
C MET A 1 13.24 -9.74 -35.36
N PRO A 2 13.46 -8.85 -34.38
CA PRO A 2 14.56 -9.04 -33.43
C PRO A 2 14.41 -10.38 -32.70
N PRO A 3 15.52 -11.03 -32.30
CA PRO A 3 15.46 -12.25 -31.49
C PRO A 3 14.68 -11.96 -30.22
N ARG A 4 13.79 -12.87 -29.83
CA ARG A 4 13.13 -12.80 -28.52
C ARG A 4 14.14 -13.24 -27.48
N ASP A 5 14.34 -12.43 -26.44
CA ASP A 5 15.19 -12.80 -25.32
C ASP A 5 14.69 -14.11 -24.69
N ALA A 6 15.62 -14.98 -24.30
CA ALA A 6 15.28 -16.21 -23.60
C ALA A 6 14.69 -15.88 -22.22
N TRP A 7 13.68 -16.64 -21.80
CA TRP A 7 13.12 -16.52 -20.47
C TRP A 7 14.21 -16.82 -19.42
N SER A 8 14.25 -16.06 -18.34
CA SER A 8 15.26 -16.16 -17.28
C SER A 8 14.60 -15.95 -15.94
N ASP A 9 15.24 -16.41 -14.86
CA ASP A 9 14.71 -16.27 -13.50
C ASP A 9 14.49 -14.80 -13.09
N SER A 10 15.25 -13.87 -13.69
CA SER A 10 15.05 -12.43 -13.50
C SER A 10 13.70 -11.94 -14.06
N HIS A 11 13.23 -12.55 -15.16
CA HIS A 11 11.93 -12.25 -15.73
C HIS A 11 10.81 -12.72 -14.80
N ASP A 12 10.97 -13.86 -14.12
CA ASP A 12 10.01 -14.33 -13.12
C ASP A 12 9.90 -13.38 -11.92
N GLU A 13 11.03 -12.83 -11.46
CA GLU A 13 11.03 -11.83 -10.37
C GLU A 13 10.34 -10.53 -10.77
N ILE A 14 10.63 -10.04 -11.97
CA ILE A 14 10.02 -8.81 -12.50
C ILE A 14 8.52 -9.03 -12.68
N LEU A 15 8.12 -10.18 -13.24
CA LEU A 15 6.71 -10.52 -13.43
C LEU A 15 5.99 -10.63 -12.09
N LEU A 16 6.56 -11.32 -11.12
CA LEU A 16 5.99 -11.45 -9.78
C LEU A 16 5.81 -10.06 -9.12
N ARG A 17 6.82 -9.18 -9.23
CA ARG A 17 6.74 -7.81 -8.72
C ARG A 17 5.63 -7.01 -9.42
N ALA A 18 5.49 -7.14 -10.73
CA ALA A 18 4.44 -6.49 -11.50
C ALA A 18 3.04 -6.97 -11.08
N VAL A 19 2.86 -8.29 -10.90
CA VAL A 19 1.60 -8.89 -10.44
C VAL A 19 1.22 -8.38 -9.05
N ILE A 20 2.16 -8.38 -8.11
CA ILE A 20 1.93 -7.88 -6.75
C ILE A 20 1.53 -6.40 -6.78
N SER A 21 2.24 -5.58 -7.55
CA SER A 21 1.94 -4.16 -7.70
C SER A 21 0.53 -3.93 -8.26
N LEU A 22 0.15 -4.68 -9.29
CA LEU A 22 -1.18 -4.59 -9.90
C LEU A 22 -2.29 -4.93 -8.91
N ILE A 23 -2.13 -6.01 -8.12
CA ILE A 23 -3.09 -6.43 -7.10
C ILE A 23 -3.25 -5.33 -6.04
N LEU A 24 -2.14 -4.79 -5.54
CA LEU A 24 -2.17 -3.78 -4.47
C LEU A 24 -2.73 -2.43 -4.93
N ALA A 25 -2.50 -2.05 -6.20
CA ALA A 25 -3.04 -0.83 -6.80
C ALA A 25 -4.56 -0.93 -6.97
N ASN A 26 -5.05 -2.10 -7.40
CA ASN A 26 -6.47 -2.34 -7.67
C ASN A 26 -7.26 -2.87 -6.45
N ARG A 27 -6.69 -2.83 -5.24
CA ARG A 27 -7.33 -3.37 -4.02
C ARG A 27 -8.71 -2.79 -3.72
N ARG A 28 -8.97 -1.53 -4.13
CA ARG A 28 -10.29 -0.89 -3.95
C ARG A 28 -11.37 -1.60 -4.77
N ASN A 29 -11.03 -2.04 -5.97
CA ASN A 29 -11.96 -2.79 -6.82
C ASN A 29 -12.30 -4.14 -6.19
N LEU A 30 -11.34 -4.75 -5.48
CA LEU A 30 -11.56 -5.98 -4.74
C LEU A 30 -12.51 -5.82 -3.54
N TYR A 31 -12.71 -4.60 -3.03
CA TYR A 31 -13.70 -4.34 -1.98
C TYR A 31 -15.12 -4.27 -2.53
N ALA A 32 -15.27 -3.96 -3.81
CA ALA A 32 -16.56 -3.89 -4.50
C ALA A 32 -16.96 -5.21 -5.16
N THR A 33 -16.17 -6.27 -4.99
CA THR A 33 -16.47 -7.59 -5.54
C THR A 33 -17.74 -8.16 -4.89
N PRO A 34 -18.74 -8.59 -5.69
CA PRO A 34 -19.94 -9.20 -5.16
C PRO A 34 -19.63 -10.41 -4.26
N GLY A 35 -20.29 -10.50 -3.11
CA GLY A 35 -20.05 -11.53 -2.09
C GLY A 35 -18.99 -11.18 -1.05
N LEU A 36 -18.33 -10.02 -1.15
CA LEU A 36 -17.42 -9.49 -0.13
C LEU A 36 -17.97 -8.27 0.61
N GLU A 37 -19.21 -7.87 0.35
CA GLU A 37 -19.82 -6.65 0.90
C GLU A 37 -19.82 -6.68 2.44
N GLY A 38 -20.21 -7.81 3.03
CA GLY A 38 -20.29 -7.98 4.49
C GLY A 38 -18.94 -8.09 5.22
N VAL A 39 -17.83 -8.20 4.48
CA VAL A 39 -16.46 -8.21 5.06
C VAL A 39 -15.67 -6.94 4.73
N GLY A 40 -16.27 -6.03 3.97
CA GLY A 40 -15.73 -4.72 3.62
C GLY A 40 -15.92 -3.64 4.68
N ASP A 41 -16.77 -3.89 5.68
CA ASP A 41 -17.03 -2.94 6.77
C ASP A 41 -15.74 -2.56 7.51
N HIS A 42 -15.61 -1.25 7.83
CA HIS A 42 -14.39 -0.60 8.35
C HIS A 42 -13.24 -0.40 7.34
N GLY A 43 -13.56 0.05 6.13
CA GLY A 43 -12.56 0.53 5.18
C GLY A 43 -11.70 -0.59 4.56
N GLY A 44 -12.24 -1.81 4.53
CA GLY A 44 -11.61 -2.94 3.83
C GLY A 44 -10.33 -3.47 4.49
N GLU A 45 -10.08 -3.18 5.78
CA GLU A 45 -8.84 -3.59 6.45
C GLU A 45 -8.66 -5.12 6.49
N ARG A 46 -9.75 -5.87 6.73
CA ARG A 46 -9.73 -7.33 6.75
C ARG A 46 -9.41 -7.91 5.36
N ILE A 47 -10.03 -7.36 4.31
CA ILE A 47 -9.77 -7.75 2.93
C ILE A 47 -8.32 -7.41 2.56
N ASN A 48 -7.84 -6.22 2.94
CA ASN A 48 -6.45 -5.80 2.71
C ASN A 48 -5.44 -6.77 3.35
N LYS A 49 -5.65 -7.16 4.61
CA LYS A 49 -4.80 -8.15 5.30
C LYS A 49 -4.79 -9.50 4.58
N LYS A 50 -5.95 -9.94 4.05
CA LYS A 50 -6.03 -11.18 3.27
C LYS A 50 -5.33 -11.08 1.92
N ILE A 51 -5.51 -9.97 1.19
CA ILE A 51 -4.80 -9.71 -0.06
C ILE A 51 -3.29 -9.75 0.15
N GLN A 52 -2.78 -9.06 1.18
CA GLN A 52 -1.35 -9.11 1.51
C GLN A 52 -0.89 -10.53 1.90
N GLY A 53 -1.72 -11.28 2.63
CA GLY A 53 -1.45 -12.68 2.94
C GLY A 53 -1.45 -13.61 1.73
N PHE A 54 -2.25 -13.33 0.70
CA PHE A 54 -2.20 -14.04 -0.58
C PHE A 54 -0.96 -13.66 -1.38
N ALA A 55 -0.65 -12.37 -1.49
CA ALA A 55 0.54 -11.89 -2.18
C ALA A 55 1.83 -12.48 -1.59
N ARG A 56 1.94 -12.55 -0.26
CA ARG A 56 3.08 -13.19 0.43
C ARG A 56 3.17 -14.69 0.14
N ARG A 57 2.03 -15.39 0.10
CA ARG A 57 1.99 -16.83 -0.22
C ARG A 57 2.36 -17.10 -1.68
N MET A 58 1.90 -16.25 -2.60
CA MET A 58 2.28 -16.32 -4.02
C MET A 58 3.78 -16.06 -4.22
N ALA A 59 4.34 -15.13 -3.44
CA ALA A 59 5.77 -14.82 -3.53
C ALA A 59 6.66 -15.89 -2.87
N GLY A 60 6.12 -16.75 -2.00
CA GLY A 60 6.88 -17.82 -1.35
C GLY A 60 8.12 -17.29 -0.61
N GLU A 61 9.30 -17.82 -0.95
CA GLU A 61 10.59 -17.39 -0.40
C GLU A 61 10.92 -15.92 -0.69
N LYS A 62 10.29 -15.34 -1.73
CA LYS A 62 10.44 -13.93 -2.14
C LYS A 62 9.42 -13.01 -1.46
N ALA A 63 8.81 -13.41 -0.35
CA ALA A 63 7.82 -12.62 0.38
C ALA A 63 8.31 -11.21 0.80
N GLY A 64 9.63 -11.00 0.92
CA GLY A 64 10.24 -9.69 1.15
C GLY A 64 9.87 -8.65 0.09
N MET A 65 9.72 -9.05 -1.18
CA MET A 65 9.32 -8.16 -2.28
C MET A 65 7.94 -7.54 -2.07
N VAL A 66 7.02 -8.27 -1.44
CA VAL A 66 5.67 -7.75 -1.13
C VAL A 66 5.75 -6.60 -0.14
N GLY A 67 6.66 -6.69 0.84
CA GLY A 67 6.92 -5.61 1.80
C GLY A 67 7.50 -4.36 1.14
N GLU A 68 8.43 -4.53 0.22
CA GLU A 68 9.02 -3.43 -0.55
C GLU A 68 8.00 -2.70 -1.42
N GLU A 69 7.16 -3.44 -2.16
CA GLU A 69 6.13 -2.84 -3.01
C GLU A 69 5.05 -2.13 -2.19
N LEU A 70 4.64 -2.69 -1.05
CA LEU A 70 3.77 -2.00 -0.10
C LEU A 70 4.41 -0.69 0.40
N GLY A 71 5.70 -0.73 0.74
CA GLY A 71 6.46 0.44 1.17
C GLY A 71 6.49 1.55 0.12
N LYS A 72 6.74 1.20 -1.14
CA LYS A 72 6.71 2.14 -2.29
C LYS A 72 5.35 2.81 -2.44
N MET A 73 4.25 2.05 -2.32
CA MET A 73 2.89 2.63 -2.42
C MET A 73 2.52 3.57 -1.27
N VAL A 74 3.05 3.34 -0.07
CA VAL A 74 2.85 4.25 1.07
C VAL A 74 3.67 5.53 0.88
N ARG A 75 4.90 5.41 0.36
CA ARG A 75 5.76 6.56 0.04
C ARG A 75 5.17 7.42 -1.07
N LYS A 76 4.76 6.82 -2.18
CA LYS A 76 4.13 7.53 -3.31
C LYS A 76 2.93 8.36 -2.85
N ARG A 77 2.04 7.78 -2.04
CA ARG A 77 0.91 8.53 -1.47
C ARG A 77 1.29 9.70 -0.57
N LYS A 78 2.44 9.65 0.11
CA LYS A 78 2.93 10.79 0.90
C LYS A 78 3.51 11.89 0.01
N GLU A 79 4.13 11.51 -1.11
CA GLU A 79 4.66 12.44 -2.10
C GLU A 79 3.52 13.14 -2.84
N ASP A 80 2.51 12.39 -3.31
CA ASP A 80 1.32 12.96 -3.99
C ASP A 80 0.59 13.97 -3.08
N VAL A 81 0.43 13.66 -1.78
CA VAL A 81 -0.19 14.59 -0.82
C VAL A 81 0.67 15.83 -0.57
N LYS A 82 2.00 15.69 -0.59
CA LYS A 82 2.94 16.81 -0.38
C LYS A 82 2.98 17.74 -1.59
N GLU A 83 2.76 17.22 -2.80
CA GLU A 83 2.70 18.01 -4.03
C GLU A 83 1.36 18.75 -4.17
N GLU A 84 0.24 18.16 -3.75
CA GLU A 84 -1.06 18.85 -3.66
C GLU A 84 -1.13 19.88 -2.51
N THR A 85 -0.26 19.79 -1.50
CA THR A 85 -0.14 20.78 -0.41
C THR A 85 1.06 21.72 -0.60
N GLY A 86 1.26 22.19 -1.83
CA GLY A 86 2.04 23.39 -2.09
C GLY A 86 1.55 24.55 -1.20
N GLU A 87 2.41 24.95 -0.26
CA GLU A 87 2.45 26.25 0.42
C GLU A 87 1.21 26.68 1.24
N VAL A 88 1.06 26.10 2.43
CA VAL A 88 0.68 26.89 3.61
C VAL A 88 1.68 26.61 4.72
N GLU A 89 2.76 27.39 4.77
CA GLU A 89 3.54 27.58 5.99
C GLU A 89 2.60 28.11 7.08
N GLY A 90 2.18 27.25 8.01
CA GLY A 90 1.16 27.67 8.97
C GLY A 90 0.73 26.65 10.01
N GLY A 91 1.69 26.13 10.77
CA GLY A 91 1.50 25.79 12.20
C GLY A 91 0.49 24.69 12.56
N THR A 92 0.98 23.47 12.78
CA THR A 92 0.29 22.48 13.64
C THR A 92 1.29 21.71 14.52
N ALA A 93 2.15 22.44 15.24
CA ALA A 93 3.02 21.86 16.27
C ALA A 93 2.56 22.15 17.72
N LYS A 94 1.51 22.95 17.96
CA LYS A 94 1.17 23.45 19.32
C LYS A 94 -0.05 22.84 20.03
N VAL A 95 -0.83 21.94 19.43
CA VAL A 95 -2.08 21.47 20.07
C VAL A 95 -1.86 20.44 21.20
N LYS A 96 -0.68 19.80 21.28
CA LYS A 96 -0.46 18.73 22.28
C LYS A 96 0.03 19.23 23.66
N GLN A 97 0.46 20.48 23.79
CA GLN A 97 1.05 20.97 25.05
C GLN A 97 0.03 21.62 26.01
N GLU A 98 -1.14 22.04 25.52
CA GLU A 98 -2.06 22.85 26.33
C GLU A 98 -3.07 22.03 27.16
N ARG A 99 -3.35 20.78 26.77
CA ARG A 99 -4.27 19.90 27.53
C ARG A 99 -3.71 19.41 28.87
N ASN A 100 -2.41 19.50 29.11
CA ASN A 100 -1.80 18.97 30.34
C ASN A 100 -1.65 20.00 31.48
N LYS A 101 -1.91 21.30 31.23
CA LYS A 101 -1.88 22.32 32.29
C LYS A 101 -3.21 22.47 33.04
N LYS A 102 -4.34 22.15 32.41
CA LYS A 102 -5.69 22.26 33.04
C LYS A 102 -6.06 21.08 33.97
N ARG A 103 -5.15 20.14 34.21
CA ARG A 103 -5.36 18.98 35.11
C ARG A 103 -4.56 19.05 36.41
N LYS A 104 -3.85 20.16 36.68
CA LYS A 104 -3.03 20.36 37.89
C LYS A 104 -3.36 21.65 38.65
N LEU A 105 -4.57 22.19 38.48
CA LEU A 105 -5.15 23.21 39.35
C LEU A 105 -6.39 22.62 40.02
#